data_AF-A0A1H3DYI2-F1
#
_entry.id   AF-A0A1H3DYI2-F1
#
_cell.length_a   1.000
_cell.length_b   1.000
_cell.length_c   1.000
_cell.angle_alpha   90.00
_cell.angle_beta   90.00
_cell.angle_gamma   90.00
#
_symmetry.space_group_name_H-M   'P 1'
#
loop_
_entity.id
_entity.type
_entity.pdbx_description
1 polymer ?
#
loop_
_entity_poly.entity_id
_entity_poly.type
_entity_poly.pdbx_seq_one_letter_code
_entity_poly.pdbx_strand_id
1 'polypeptide(L)'
;MTAIMLILLIFLVCLSLIMLASIWYMRFMMAKIFGEKHHDLEVISSSGMIPETWSRKFTVKMIQLHETGNEEGVRSLQQAAARSYLKRLRRLTVYVQKTNLVDNEETRKQMLLKLQNVIREWSDEAQHGSFTARA
;
A
#
# COMPACT_ATOMS: atom_id res chain seq x y z
N MET A 1 17.19 8.67 -52.33
CA MET A 1 16.72 9.75 -51.42
C MET A 1 15.34 9.46 -50.85
N THR A 2 14.39 8.96 -51.64
CA THR A 2 13.03 8.55 -51.19
C THR A 2 13.03 7.46 -50.11
N ALA A 3 13.86 6.42 -50.24
CA ALA A 3 13.96 5.35 -49.24
C ALA A 3 14.46 5.84 -47.87
N ILE A 4 15.42 6.77 -47.87
CA ILE A 4 15.95 7.39 -46.64
C ILE A 4 14.86 8.23 -45.97
N MET A 5 14.10 9.01 -46.75
CA MET A 5 12.95 9.79 -46.24
C MET A 5 11.85 8.89 -45.65
N LEU A 6 11.57 7.74 -46.27
CA LEU A 6 10.59 6.76 -45.77
C LEU A 6 11.02 6.16 -44.43
N ILE A 7 12.28 5.77 -44.29
CA ILE A 7 12.83 5.24 -43.03
C ILE A 7 12.77 6.30 -41.93
N LEU A 8 13.10 7.55 -42.25
CA LEU A 8 13.09 8.66 -41.30
C LEU A 8 11.67 8.97 -40.82
N LEU A 9 10.69 8.90 -41.72
CA LEU A 9 9.27 9.10 -41.39
C LEU A 9 8.73 7.97 -40.49
N ILE A 10 9.06 6.71 -40.80
CA ILE A 10 8.70 5.55 -39.95
C ILE A 10 9.32 5.69 -38.57
N PHE A 11 10.60 6.09 -38.49
CA PHE A 11 11.28 6.30 -37.22
C PHE A 11 10.60 7.37 -36.36
N LEU A 12 10.19 8.49 -36.96
CA LEU A 12 9.50 9.57 -36.26
C LEU A 12 8.13 9.13 -35.73
N VAL A 13 7.39 8.34 -36.51
CA VAL A 13 6.12 7.74 -36.08
C VAL A 13 6.35 6.77 -34.92
N CYS A 14 7.34 5.89 -35.01
CA CYS A 14 7.70 4.96 -33.94
C CYS A 14 8.08 5.69 -32.65
N LEU A 15 8.91 6.73 -32.72
CA LEU A 15 9.28 7.53 -31.54
C LEU A 15 8.06 8.20 -30.90
N SER A 16 7.16 8.74 -31.71
CA SER A 16 5.93 9.38 -31.23
C SER A 16 5.03 8.36 -30.52
N LEU A 17 4.89 7.15 -31.07
CA LEU A 17 4.15 6.05 -30.45
C LEU A 17 4.77 5.60 -29.13
N ILE A 18 6.10 5.48 -29.06
CA ILE A 18 6.82 5.11 -27.83
C ILE A 18 6.60 6.17 -26.74
N MET A 19 6.66 7.46 -27.10
CA MET A 19 6.39 8.55 -26.16
C MET A 19 4.95 8.49 -25.62
N LEU A 20 3.96 8.30 -26.50
CA LEU A 20 2.56 8.17 -26.10
C LEU A 20 2.33 6.95 -25.20
N ALA A 21 2.93 5.81 -25.55
CA ALA A 21 2.86 4.60 -24.74
C ALA A 21 3.49 4.81 -23.36
N SER A 22 4.62 5.52 -23.28
CA SER A 22 5.28 5.85 -22.02
C SER A 22 4.41 6.73 -21.13
N ILE A 23 3.79 7.79 -21.68
CA ILE A 23 2.89 8.67 -20.92
C ILE A 23 1.69 7.88 -20.39
N TRP A 24 1.07 7.05 -21.24
CA TRP A 24 -0.08 6.24 -20.84
C TRP A 24 0.30 5.23 -19.75
N TYR A 25 1.45 4.57 -19.91
CA TYR A 25 1.98 3.65 -18.92
C TYR A 25 2.26 4.35 -17.58
N MET A 26 2.85 5.54 -17.59
CA MET A 26 3.15 6.30 -16.38
C MET A 26 1.87 6.74 -15.67
N ARG A 27 0.83 7.17 -16.41
CA ARG A 27 -0.48 7.53 -15.85
C ARG A 27 -1.18 6.33 -15.22
N PHE A 28 -1.14 5.17 -15.90
CA PHE A 28 -1.69 3.93 -15.38
C PHE A 28 -0.97 3.46 -14.12
N MET A 29 0.36 3.51 -14.11
CA MET A 29 1.18 3.19 -12.94
C MET A 29 0.93 4.16 -11.79
N MET A 30 0.75 5.45 -12.07
CA MET A 30 0.39 6.43 -11.05
C MET A 30 -0.94 6.09 -10.39
N ALA A 31 -1.99 5.86 -11.19
CA ALA A 31 -3.32 5.52 -10.67
C ALA A 31 -3.28 4.23 -9.82
N LYS A 32 -2.55 3.21 -10.28
CA LYS A 32 -2.48 1.92 -9.59
C LYS A 32 -1.63 1.98 -8.30
N ILE A 33 -0.50 2.67 -8.32
CA ILE A 33 0.46 2.64 -7.20
C ILE A 33 0.21 3.75 -6.18
N PHE A 34 -0.14 4.95 -6.64
CA PHE A 34 -0.36 6.09 -5.74
C PHE A 34 -1.78 6.07 -5.17
N GLY A 35 -2.78 5.61 -5.91
CA GLY A 35 -4.17 5.53 -5.43
C GLY A 35 -4.33 4.62 -4.21
N GLU A 36 -3.87 3.36 -4.32
CA GLU A 36 -3.98 2.40 -3.21
C GLU A 36 -3.17 2.83 -1.99
N LYS A 37 -1.94 3.31 -2.19
CA LYS A 37 -1.08 3.72 -1.07
C LYS A 37 -1.57 5.00 -0.41
N HIS A 38 -2.06 5.98 -1.15
CA HIS A 38 -2.63 7.20 -0.55
C HIS A 38 -3.89 6.89 0.23
N HIS A 39 -4.77 6.07 -0.34
CA HIS A 39 -5.99 5.66 0.33
C HIS A 39 -5.69 4.91 1.63
N ASP A 40 -4.79 3.92 1.59
CA ASP A 40 -4.35 3.19 2.80
C ASP A 40 -3.73 4.16 3.84
N LEU A 41 -2.95 5.14 3.40
CA LEU A 41 -2.31 6.14 4.27
C LEU A 41 -3.33 7.09 4.91
N GLU A 42 -4.33 7.52 4.14
CA GLU A 42 -5.42 8.39 4.59
C GLU A 42 -6.26 7.67 5.63
N VAL A 43 -6.66 6.42 5.36
CA VAL A 43 -7.41 5.57 6.29
C VAL A 43 -6.63 5.40 7.60
N ILE A 44 -5.35 5.03 7.54
CA ILE A 44 -4.54 4.85 8.75
C ILE A 44 -4.32 6.16 9.51
N SER A 45 -4.08 7.28 8.81
CA SER A 45 -3.78 8.56 9.47
C SER A 45 -5.02 9.25 10.08
N SER A 46 -6.21 8.94 9.55
CA SER A 46 -7.49 9.49 10.00
C SER A 46 -8.14 8.62 11.07
N SER A 47 -8.11 7.30 10.91
CA SER A 47 -8.86 6.37 11.76
C SER A 47 -8.00 5.51 12.68
N GLY A 48 -6.70 5.35 12.38
CA GLY A 48 -5.86 4.36 13.06
C GLY A 48 -6.27 2.90 12.78
N MET A 49 -7.25 2.68 11.89
CA MET A 49 -7.77 1.36 11.56
C MET A 49 -6.94 0.67 10.47
N ILE A 50 -7.09 -0.65 10.39
CA ILE A 50 -6.42 -1.49 9.40
C ILE A 50 -7.19 -1.39 8.08
N PRO A 51 -6.55 -1.02 6.95
CA PRO A 51 -7.23 -0.98 5.66
C PRO A 51 -7.85 -2.33 5.29
N GLU A 52 -9.07 -2.32 4.75
CA GLU A 52 -9.78 -3.55 4.33
C GLU A 52 -8.98 -4.36 3.31
N THR A 53 -8.24 -3.67 2.43
CA THR A 53 -7.34 -4.27 1.44
C THR A 53 -6.28 -5.16 2.09
N TRP A 54 -5.90 -4.88 3.34
CA TRP A 54 -4.93 -5.66 4.10
C TRP A 54 -5.60 -6.79 4.87
N SER A 55 -6.75 -6.52 5.48
CA SER A 55 -7.43 -7.46 6.36
C SER A 55 -8.18 -8.56 5.62
N ARG A 56 -8.77 -8.27 4.45
CA ARG A 56 -9.68 -9.16 3.70
C ARG A 56 -9.21 -10.61 3.59
N LYS A 57 -7.95 -10.84 3.17
CA LYS A 57 -7.40 -12.20 3.00
C LYS A 57 -7.33 -12.97 4.33
N PHE A 58 -6.98 -12.28 5.42
CA PHE A 58 -6.89 -12.90 6.73
C PHE A 58 -8.27 -13.10 7.35
N THR A 59 -9.19 -12.13 7.18
CA THR A 59 -10.57 -12.24 7.65
C THR A 59 -11.28 -13.45 7.07
N VAL A 60 -11.21 -13.66 5.75
CA VAL A 60 -11.83 -14.83 5.09
C VAL A 60 -11.27 -16.14 5.66
N LYS A 61 -9.95 -16.21 5.86
CA LYS A 61 -9.30 -17.43 6.36
C LYS A 61 -9.56 -17.66 7.85
N MET A 62 -9.73 -16.61 8.65
CA MET A 62 -10.15 -16.70 10.05
C MET A 62 -11.58 -17.23 10.16
N ILE A 63 -12.51 -16.78 9.31
CA ILE A 63 -13.90 -17.29 9.28
C ILE A 63 -13.90 -18.80 8.99
N GLN A 64 -13.16 -19.24 7.98
CA GLN A 64 -13.04 -20.67 7.63
C GLN A 64 -12.45 -21.52 8.77
N LEU A 65 -11.46 -21.00 9.48
CA LEU A 65 -10.84 -21.70 10.62
C LEU A 65 -11.75 -21.76 11.84
N HIS A 66 -12.58 -20.73 12.02
CA HIS A 66 -13.59 -20.70 13.07
C HIS A 66 -14.71 -21.72 12.81
N GLU A 67 -15.16 -21.86 11.55
CA GLU A 67 -16.15 -22.89 11.15
C GLU A 67 -15.64 -24.33 11.36
N THR A 68 -14.33 -24.55 11.27
CA THR A 68 -13.70 -25.86 11.50
C THR A 68 -13.32 -26.11 12.96
N GLY A 69 -13.62 -25.17 13.87
CA GLY A 69 -13.35 -25.30 15.31
C GLY A 69 -11.86 -25.28 15.69
N ASN A 70 -10.98 -24.86 14.79
CA ASN A 70 -9.54 -24.85 15.01
C ASN A 70 -9.06 -23.53 15.63
N GLU A 71 -9.31 -23.36 16.93
CA GLU A 71 -8.97 -22.13 17.67
C GLU A 71 -7.47 -21.82 17.67
N GLU A 72 -6.60 -22.84 17.70
CA GLU A 72 -5.14 -22.65 17.61
C GLU A 72 -4.73 -22.11 16.24
N GLY A 73 -5.36 -22.61 15.18
CA GLY A 73 -5.22 -22.11 13.82
C GLY A 73 -5.63 -20.65 13.69
N VAL A 74 -6.73 -20.24 14.35
CA VAL A 74 -7.17 -18.84 14.39
C VAL A 74 -6.14 -17.95 15.08
N ARG A 75 -5.64 -18.35 16.26
CA ARG A 75 -4.63 -17.57 17.01
C ARG A 75 -3.33 -17.40 16.24
N SER A 76 -2.82 -18.47 15.63
CA SER A 76 -1.59 -18.41 14.83
C SER A 76 -1.77 -17.52 13.58
N LEU A 77 -2.95 -17.57 12.95
CA LEU A 77 -3.27 -16.71 11.81
C LEU A 77 -3.40 -15.24 12.21
N GLN A 78 -3.99 -14.95 13.37
CA GLN A 78 -4.09 -13.59 13.92
C GLN A 78 -2.70 -12.99 14.20
N GLN A 79 -1.79 -13.78 14.79
CA GLN A 79 -0.40 -13.34 14.98
C GLN A 79 0.31 -13.10 13.64
N ALA A 80 0.10 -13.97 12.65
CA ALA A 80 0.67 -13.79 11.32
C ALA A 80 0.12 -12.53 10.62
N ALA A 81 -1.18 -12.25 10.78
CA ALA A 81 -1.84 -11.05 10.28
C ALA A 81 -1.23 -9.78 10.92
N ALA A 82 -1.13 -9.74 12.25
CA ALA A 82 -0.54 -8.62 12.98
C ALA A 82 0.90 -8.32 12.51
N ARG A 83 1.74 -9.34 12.38
CA ARG A 83 3.11 -9.20 11.85
C ARG A 83 3.12 -8.66 10.41
N SER A 84 2.20 -9.12 9.58
CA SER A 84 2.05 -8.64 8.20
C SER A 84 1.67 -7.16 8.15
N TYR A 85 0.70 -6.73 8.96
CA TYR A 85 0.26 -5.34 9.01
C TYR A 85 1.35 -4.41 9.53
N LEU A 86 2.05 -4.77 10.61
CA LEU A 86 3.19 -4.00 11.12
C LEU A 86 4.30 -3.85 10.06
N LYS A 87 4.58 -4.92 9.32
CA LYS A 87 5.57 -4.87 8.23
C LYS A 87 5.15 -3.93 7.11
N ARG A 88 3.85 -3.92 6.74
CA ARG A 88 3.31 -2.98 5.74
C ARG A 88 3.32 -1.54 6.24
N LEU A 89 2.95 -1.31 7.49
CA LEU A 89 2.93 0.02 8.11
C LEU A 89 4.35 0.63 8.20
N ARG A 90 5.37 -0.15 8.55
CA ARG A 90 6.77 0.29 8.47
C ARG A 90 7.20 0.66 7.05
N ARG A 91 6.78 -0.11 6.04
CA ARG A 91 7.05 0.22 4.63
C ARG A 91 6.36 1.51 4.19
N LEU A 92 5.11 1.75 4.63
CA LEU A 92 4.42 3.02 4.38
C LEU A 92 5.16 4.19 5.03
N THR A 93 5.65 4.02 6.26
CA THR A 93 6.43 5.05 6.96
C THR A 93 7.71 5.40 6.17
N VAL A 94 8.47 4.38 5.73
CA VAL A 94 9.66 4.58 4.90
C VAL A 94 9.31 5.22 3.56
N TYR A 95 8.16 4.87 2.98
CA TYR A 95 7.69 5.46 1.74
C TYR A 95 7.43 6.96 1.92
N VAL A 96 6.62 7.36 2.90
CA VAL A 96 6.36 8.78 3.22
C VAL A 96 7.64 9.55 3.52
N GLN A 97 8.62 8.92 4.15
CA GLN A 97 9.89 9.56 4.49
C GLN A 97 10.78 9.79 3.26
N LYS A 98 10.69 8.93 2.24
CA LYS A 98 11.53 8.98 1.04
C LYS A 98 10.90 9.73 -0.14
N THR A 99 9.58 9.86 -0.17
CA THR A 99 8.88 10.49 -1.29
C THR A 99 8.43 11.91 -0.93
N ASN A 100 8.49 12.82 -1.91
CA ASN A 100 7.82 14.12 -1.83
C ASN A 100 6.31 13.98 -2.06
N LEU A 101 5.69 13.01 -1.39
CA LEU A 101 4.25 12.76 -1.48
C LEU A 101 3.43 13.83 -0.76
N VAL A 102 4.06 14.46 0.23
CA VAL A 102 3.52 15.58 0.98
C VAL A 102 4.42 16.78 0.68
N ASP A 103 3.86 17.74 -0.04
CA ASP A 103 4.56 18.95 -0.49
C ASP A 103 5.03 19.83 0.68
N ASN A 104 4.36 19.70 1.84
CA ASN A 104 4.69 20.39 3.07
C ASN A 104 5.46 19.48 4.05
N GLU A 105 6.70 19.85 4.37
CA GLU A 105 7.54 19.15 5.34
C GLU A 105 6.89 19.04 6.74
N GLU A 106 6.09 20.03 7.11
CA GLU A 106 5.43 20.04 8.42
C GLU A 106 4.25 19.07 8.49
N THR A 107 3.49 18.98 7.41
CA THR A 107 2.45 17.95 7.25
C THR A 107 3.08 16.56 7.21
N ARG A 108 4.26 16.41 6.57
CA ARG A 108 5.01 15.15 6.55
C ARG A 108 5.43 14.71 7.94
N LYS A 109 5.99 15.61 8.77
CA LYS A 109 6.36 15.30 10.16
C LYS A 109 5.16 14.88 10.99
N GLN A 110 4.04 15.61 10.91
CA GLN A 110 2.81 15.26 11.62
C GLN A 110 2.29 13.88 11.21
N MET A 111 2.34 13.57 9.92
CA MET A 111 1.92 12.28 9.39
C MET A 111 2.83 11.14 9.86
N LEU A 112 4.15 11.35 9.88
CA LEU A 112 5.10 10.37 10.41
C LEU A 112 4.89 10.12 11.92
N LEU A 113 4.61 11.16 12.70
CA LEU A 113 4.27 11.02 14.12
C LEU A 113 3.01 10.19 14.33
N LYS A 114 1.95 10.44 13.55
CA LYS A 114 0.73 9.63 13.59
C LYS A 114 1.02 8.17 13.24
N LEU A 115 1.76 7.91 12.16
CA LEU A 115 2.12 6.55 11.76
C LEU A 115 2.95 5.82 12.83
N GLN A 116 3.87 6.52 13.50
CA GLN A 116 4.66 5.96 14.60
C GLN A 116 3.79 5.59 15.81
N ASN A 117 2.80 6.43 16.16
CA ASN A 117 1.85 6.11 17.22
C ASN A 117 1.04 4.86 16.87
N VAL A 118 0.52 4.75 15.65
CA VAL A 118 -0.22 3.56 15.19
C VAL A 118 0.67 2.31 15.21
N ILE A 119 1.95 2.42 14.81
CA ILE A 119 2.91 1.30 14.92
C ILE A 119 3.02 0.82 16.36
N ARG A 120 3.11 1.76 17.32
CA ARG A 120 3.23 1.43 18.74
C ARG A 120 1.97 0.74 19.25
N GLU A 121 0.80 1.33 19.00
CA GLU A 121 -0.49 0.76 19.39
C GLU A 121 -0.68 -0.66 18.85
N TRP A 122 -0.47 -0.86 17.55
CA TRP A 122 -0.61 -2.17 16.93
C TRP A 122 0.44 -3.19 17.40
N SER A 123 1.64 -2.72 17.77
CA SER A 123 2.69 -3.57 18.33
C SER A 123 2.31 -4.04 19.73
N ASP A 124 1.76 -3.15 20.54
CA ASP A 124 1.30 -3.47 21.89
C ASP A 124 0.11 -4.45 21.82
N GLU A 125 -0.88 -4.21 20.97
CA GLU A 125 -2.01 -5.13 20.75
C GLU A 125 -1.55 -6.52 20.25
N ALA A 126 -0.56 -6.56 19.37
CA ALA A 126 0.00 -7.81 18.87
C ALA A 126 0.70 -8.62 19.96
N GLN A 127 1.29 -7.96 20.97
CA GLN A 127 1.94 -8.62 22.11
C GLN A 127 0.93 -9.14 23.13
N HIS A 128 -0.19 -8.44 23.34
CA HIS A 128 -1.22 -8.84 24.29
C HIS A 128 -2.23 -9.86 23.73
N GLY A 129 -2.12 -10.24 22.45
CA GLY A 129 -3.00 -11.21 21.81
C GLY A 129 -4.40 -10.68 21.50
N SER A 130 -4.68 -9.42 21.83
CA SER A 130 -5.95 -8.72 21.58
C SER A 130 -5.87 -7.94 20.28
N PHE A 131 -5.33 -8.54 19.21
CA PHE A 131 -5.25 -7.87 17.91
C PHE A 131 -6.64 -7.88 17.25
N THR A 132 -7.57 -7.12 17.83
CA THR A 132 -8.88 -6.83 17.27
C THR A 132 -8.68 -5.59 16.41
N ALA A 133 -8.74 -5.76 15.09
CA ALA A 133 -8.98 -4.62 14.21
C ALA A 133 -10.25 -3.94 14.74
N ARG A 134 -10.12 -2.79 15.41
CA ARG A 134 -11.29 -1.98 15.75
C ARG A 134 -11.97 -1.68 14.42
N ALA A 135 -13.13 -2.30 14.24
CA ALA A 135 -14.06 -2.08 13.14
C ALA A 135 -14.99 -0.92 13.51
#